data_AF-A0A7S2WNJ1-F1
#
_entry.id   AF-A0A7S2WNJ1-F1
#
_cell.length_a   1.000
_cell.length_b   1.000
_cell.length_c   1.000
_cell.angle_alpha   90.00
_cell.angle_beta   90.00
_cell.angle_gamma   90.00
#
_symmetry.space_group_name_H-M   'P 1'
#
loop_
_entity.id
_entity.type
_entity.pdbx_description
1 polymer ?
#
loop_
_entity_poly.entity_id
_entity_poly.type
_entity_poly.pdbx_seq_one_letter_code
_entity_poly.pdbx_strand_id
1 'polypeptide(L)'
;MCLLCFSTDKVAKDDMKGKYGAAFGPYADSEETFKITMCEAPCQESCCYVGSLFCGCFAHMKMRHKALNHLNPGSGWDDYKCCQGYFGGCCCLQPGEMCETTCPCPCACCETVCCPGLAVSATSMLLRDKYNLGLDDDDIRLIRCNNCLYTLACIVNILSCFCDWDGERECVQCINCVSDLVFCCVSACMTAQVNHEIEFRESQNAPSAIQMSRE
;
A
#
# COMPACT_ATOMS: atom_id res chain seq x y z
N MET A 1 11.23 -11.28 -21.58
CA MET A 1 10.93 -11.88 -20.26
C MET A 1 9.79 -11.07 -19.69
N CYS A 2 8.56 -11.53 -19.88
CA CYS A 2 7.35 -10.74 -19.61
C CYS A 2 7.12 -10.61 -18.10
N LEU A 3 6.62 -9.46 -17.66
CA LEU A 3 5.93 -9.23 -16.37
C LEU A 3 4.80 -10.25 -16.06
N LEU A 4 4.51 -11.18 -16.97
CA LEU A 4 3.40 -12.13 -16.98
C LEU A 4 3.73 -13.51 -16.39
N CYS A 5 4.92 -13.75 -15.84
CA CYS A 5 5.31 -15.06 -15.29
C CYS A 5 5.22 -15.19 -13.76
N PHE A 6 4.73 -14.17 -13.06
CA PHE A 6 4.46 -14.29 -11.63
C PHE A 6 3.15 -15.05 -11.41
N SER A 7 3.20 -16.07 -10.56
CA SER A 7 2.03 -16.88 -10.21
C SER A 7 0.92 -16.00 -9.63
N THR A 8 -0.32 -16.30 -10.01
CA THR A 8 -1.58 -15.78 -9.40
C THR A 8 -2.10 -16.64 -8.28
N ASP A 9 -1.42 -17.75 -7.98
CA ASP A 9 -1.91 -18.67 -6.97
C ASP A 9 -2.07 -17.90 -5.66
N LYS A 10 -3.26 -18.03 -5.07
CA LYS A 10 -3.60 -17.44 -3.77
C LYS A 10 -2.48 -17.73 -2.79
N VAL A 11 -2.21 -16.77 -1.90
CA VAL A 11 -1.19 -16.91 -0.86
C VAL A 11 -1.44 -18.19 -0.09
N ALA A 12 -0.49 -19.12 -0.16
CA ALA A 12 -0.69 -20.45 0.37
C ALA A 12 -0.66 -20.43 1.91
N LYS A 13 -1.30 -21.41 2.57
CA LYS A 13 -1.41 -21.43 4.06
C LYS A 13 -0.06 -21.55 4.77
N ASP A 14 0.95 -22.03 4.07
CA ASP A 14 2.35 -22.06 4.46
C ASP A 14 3.05 -20.69 4.31
N ASP A 15 2.73 -19.90 3.28
CA ASP A 15 3.24 -18.52 3.13
C ASP A 15 2.71 -17.58 4.23
N MET A 16 1.57 -17.93 4.84
CA MET A 16 0.99 -17.21 5.98
C MET A 16 1.66 -17.53 7.32
N LYS A 17 2.57 -18.52 7.37
CA LYS A 17 3.35 -18.85 8.57
C LYS A 17 4.51 -17.87 8.75
N GLY A 18 4.23 -16.71 9.31
CA GLY A 18 5.24 -15.71 9.67
C GLY A 18 4.64 -14.53 10.42
N LYS A 19 5.51 -13.70 11.02
CA LYS A 19 5.10 -12.52 11.81
C LYS A 19 4.18 -11.57 11.03
N TYR A 20 4.39 -11.46 9.73
CA TYR A 20 3.60 -10.61 8.83
C TYR A 20 2.57 -11.39 7.99
N GLY A 21 2.79 -12.70 7.77
CA GLY A 21 1.84 -13.57 7.05
C GLY A 21 0.53 -13.79 7.81
N ALA A 22 0.59 -13.77 9.15
CA ALA A 22 -0.60 -13.87 10.01
C ALA A 22 -1.59 -12.72 9.80
N ALA A 23 -1.12 -11.54 9.38
CA ALA A 23 -1.96 -10.38 9.13
C ALA A 23 -2.83 -10.54 7.86
N PHE A 24 -2.44 -11.42 6.92
CA PHE A 24 -3.22 -11.72 5.72
C PHE A 24 -4.09 -12.98 5.85
N GLY A 25 -3.88 -13.75 6.93
CA GLY A 25 -4.61 -14.99 7.25
C GLY A 25 -6.14 -14.92 7.13
N PRO A 26 -6.79 -13.89 7.70
CA PRO A 26 -8.25 -13.77 7.66
C PRO A 26 -8.83 -13.48 6.27
N TYR A 27 -8.04 -12.87 5.38
CA TYR A 27 -8.53 -12.35 4.09
C TYR A 27 -8.23 -13.28 2.91
N ALA A 28 -7.40 -14.30 3.10
CA ALA A 28 -7.01 -15.24 2.04
C ALA A 28 -8.20 -15.98 1.41
N ASP A 29 -9.27 -16.21 2.19
CA ASP A 29 -10.47 -16.94 1.78
C ASP A 29 -11.68 -16.01 1.52
N SER A 30 -11.51 -14.68 1.61
CA SER A 30 -12.62 -13.74 1.32
C SER A 30 -12.92 -13.66 -0.18
N GLU A 31 -14.21 -13.67 -0.53
CA GLU A 31 -14.69 -13.63 -1.92
C GLU A 31 -14.82 -12.20 -2.46
N GLU A 32 -15.04 -11.21 -1.59
CA GLU A 32 -15.13 -9.81 -1.99
C GLU A 32 -13.74 -9.19 -2.09
N THR A 33 -13.40 -8.60 -3.23
CA THR A 33 -12.16 -7.85 -3.46
C THR A 33 -12.46 -6.35 -3.58
N PHE A 34 -11.42 -5.53 -3.69
CA PHE A 34 -11.62 -4.12 -4.06
C PHE A 34 -12.43 -3.99 -5.36
N LYS A 35 -13.21 -2.91 -5.47
CA LYS A 35 -14.10 -2.71 -6.61
C LYS A 35 -13.38 -2.62 -7.95
N ILE A 36 -12.16 -2.08 -7.94
CA ILE A 36 -11.28 -1.96 -9.10
C ILE A 36 -10.00 -2.74 -8.85
N THR A 37 -9.45 -3.34 -9.90
CA THR A 37 -8.15 -4.02 -9.81
C THR A 37 -7.02 -3.01 -9.90
N MET A 38 -5.82 -3.39 -9.45
CA MET A 38 -4.66 -2.51 -9.58
C MET A 38 -4.28 -2.18 -11.03
N CYS A 39 -4.65 -3.03 -12.00
CA CYS A 39 -4.45 -2.76 -13.42
C CYS A 39 -5.43 -1.71 -13.97
N GLU A 40 -6.65 -1.62 -13.41
CA GLU A 40 -7.67 -0.66 -13.82
C GLU A 40 -7.54 0.70 -13.10
N ALA A 41 -6.87 0.73 -11.96
CA ALA A 41 -6.72 1.92 -11.12
C ALA A 41 -6.14 3.16 -11.86
N PRO A 42 -5.14 3.06 -12.75
CA PRO A 42 -4.64 4.23 -13.48
C PRO A 42 -5.68 4.86 -14.42
N CYS A 43 -6.61 4.06 -14.94
CA CYS A 43 -7.63 4.51 -15.90
C CYS A 43 -8.85 5.10 -15.21
N GLN A 44 -9.25 4.56 -14.06
CA GLN A 44 -10.42 5.03 -13.30
C GLN A 44 -10.09 6.25 -12.43
N GLU A 45 -8.90 6.27 -11.82
CA GLU A 45 -8.48 7.27 -10.83
C GLU A 45 -7.19 7.98 -11.26
N SER A 46 -7.15 8.45 -12.51
CA SER A 46 -5.92 9.01 -13.11
C SER A 46 -5.31 10.17 -12.32
N CYS A 47 -6.14 11.02 -11.69
CA CYS A 47 -5.67 12.15 -10.88
C CYS A 47 -4.97 11.67 -9.59
N CYS A 48 -5.56 10.70 -8.89
CA CYS A 48 -4.99 10.13 -7.66
C CYS A 48 -3.73 9.33 -7.97
N TYR A 49 -3.72 8.58 -9.09
CA TYR A 49 -2.57 7.85 -9.58
C TYR A 49 -1.38 8.78 -9.88
N VAL A 50 -1.58 9.82 -10.70
CA VAL A 50 -0.52 10.78 -11.06
C VAL A 50 -0.04 11.55 -9.82
N GLY A 51 -0.95 11.96 -8.95
CA GLY A 51 -0.60 12.63 -7.70
C GLY A 51 0.28 11.76 -6.79
N SER A 52 -0.02 10.46 -6.71
CA SER A 52 0.78 9.51 -5.92
C SER A 52 2.11 9.17 -6.57
N LEU A 53 2.17 9.14 -7.91
CA LEU A 53 3.39 8.85 -8.66
C LEU A 53 4.45 9.95 -8.51
N PHE A 54 4.04 11.22 -8.56
CA PHE A 54 4.98 12.36 -8.49
C PHE A 54 5.13 12.95 -7.09
N CYS A 55 4.16 12.75 -6.20
CA CYS A 55 4.11 13.36 -4.88
C CYS A 55 3.72 12.34 -3.80
N GLY A 56 4.40 11.18 -3.80
CA GLY A 56 4.07 10.03 -2.95
C GLY A 56 3.90 10.38 -1.48
N CYS A 57 4.83 11.12 -0.87
CA CYS A 57 4.77 11.42 0.57
C CYS A 57 3.46 12.13 0.98
N PHE A 58 3.09 13.19 0.24
CA PHE A 58 1.87 13.95 0.54
C PHE A 58 0.61 13.21 0.12
N ALA A 59 0.64 12.52 -1.02
CA ALA A 59 -0.48 11.72 -1.50
C ALA A 59 -0.81 10.60 -0.50
N HIS A 60 0.18 9.84 -0.06
CA HIS A 60 -0.02 8.74 0.90
C HIS A 60 -0.46 9.26 2.28
N MET A 61 0.09 10.38 2.77
CA MET A 61 -0.40 11.00 4.02
C MET A 61 -1.86 11.46 3.91
N LYS A 62 -2.22 12.13 2.82
CA LYS A 62 -3.59 12.60 2.59
C LYS A 62 -4.55 11.41 2.47
N MET A 63 -4.14 10.34 1.79
CA MET A 63 -4.93 9.14 1.62
C MET A 63 -5.10 8.38 2.93
N ARG A 64 -4.07 8.34 3.77
CA ARG A 64 -4.16 7.81 5.13
C ARG A 64 -5.18 8.57 5.98
N HIS A 65 -5.12 9.90 5.95
CA HIS A 65 -6.09 10.74 6.64
C HIS A 65 -7.51 10.53 6.09
N LYS A 66 -7.69 10.47 4.76
CA LYS A 66 -8.98 10.18 4.12
C LYS A 66 -9.54 8.82 4.57
N ALA A 67 -8.72 7.77 4.58
CA ALA A 67 -9.11 6.43 5.01
C ALA A 67 -9.53 6.37 6.49
N LEU A 68 -8.80 7.04 7.38
CA LEU A 68 -9.15 7.08 8.81
C LEU A 68 -10.48 7.81 9.04
N ASN A 69 -10.68 8.98 8.42
CA ASN A 69 -11.91 9.74 8.56
C ASN A 69 -13.11 9.08 7.88
N HIS A 70 -12.89 8.27 6.85
CA HIS A 70 -13.94 7.46 6.24
C HIS A 70 -14.47 6.39 7.21
N LEU A 71 -13.56 5.75 7.97
CA LEU A 71 -13.95 4.71 8.94
C LEU A 71 -14.55 5.29 10.22
N ASN A 72 -13.97 6.39 10.72
CA ASN A 72 -14.40 7.08 11.92
C ASN A 72 -14.59 8.57 11.60
N PRO A 73 -15.80 8.98 11.19
CA PRO A 73 -16.07 10.38 10.83
C PRO A 73 -15.81 11.32 12.00
N GLY A 74 -14.92 12.30 11.80
CA GLY A 74 -14.62 13.35 12.78
C GLY A 74 -13.50 13.03 13.77
N SER A 75 -12.82 11.88 13.66
CA SER A 75 -11.67 11.55 14.51
C SER A 75 -10.36 12.20 14.05
N GLY A 76 -10.29 12.72 12.82
CA GLY A 76 -9.15 13.47 12.31
C GLY A 76 -7.87 12.64 12.26
N TRP A 77 -7.01 12.80 13.27
CA TRP A 77 -5.76 12.05 13.45
C TRP A 77 -5.71 11.22 14.74
N ASP A 78 -6.78 11.21 15.54
CA ASP A 78 -6.78 10.56 16.86
C ASP A 78 -6.67 9.03 16.74
N ASP A 79 -7.17 8.45 15.66
CA ASP A 79 -7.09 7.01 15.36
C ASP A 79 -5.82 6.59 14.61
N TYR A 80 -4.91 7.54 14.35
CA TYR A 80 -3.69 7.26 13.64
C TYR A 80 -2.73 6.43 14.50
N LYS A 81 -2.30 5.30 13.94
CA LYS A 81 -1.15 4.54 14.42
C LYS A 81 -0.17 4.29 13.27
N CYS A 82 1.12 4.33 13.57
CA CYS A 82 2.21 4.05 12.62
C CYS A 82 2.01 2.66 12.00
N CYS A 83 1.95 2.60 10.67
CA CYS A 83 1.66 1.37 9.91
C CYS A 83 0.37 0.63 10.36
N GLN A 84 -0.55 1.36 11.01
CA GLN A 84 -1.75 0.88 11.72
C GLN A 84 -1.53 -0.25 12.73
N GLY A 85 -0.28 -0.53 13.11
CA GLY A 85 0.05 -1.70 13.92
C GLY A 85 -0.02 -3.05 13.17
N TYR A 86 -0.31 -3.07 11.86
CA TYR A 86 -0.28 -4.32 11.07
C TYR A 86 1.15 -4.86 10.89
N PHE A 87 2.12 -3.95 10.81
CA PHE A 87 3.53 -4.30 10.61
C PHE A 87 4.30 -4.09 11.91
N GLY A 88 4.51 -5.18 12.65
CA GLY A 88 5.23 -5.14 13.93
C GLY A 88 6.75 -5.20 13.77
N GLY A 89 7.45 -4.13 14.14
CA GLY A 89 8.83 -4.16 14.67
C GLY A 89 9.93 -4.67 13.74
N CYS A 90 10.39 -3.83 12.81
CA CYS A 90 11.83 -3.77 12.53
C CYS A 90 12.49 -3.01 13.69
N CYS A 91 13.74 -3.31 14.04
CA CYS A 91 14.45 -2.99 15.30
C CYS A 91 14.32 -1.56 15.90
N CYS A 92 13.73 -0.59 15.19
CA CYS A 92 13.53 0.79 15.62
C CYS A 92 12.08 1.32 15.48
N LEU A 93 11.16 0.57 14.86
CA LEU A 93 9.79 1.00 14.57
C LEU A 93 8.80 0.13 15.34
N GLN A 94 8.35 0.61 16.50
CA GLN A 94 7.29 -0.03 17.27
C GLN A 94 6.01 0.81 17.15
N PRO A 95 5.02 0.35 16.37
CA PRO A 95 3.70 0.97 16.32
C PRO A 95 3.12 1.13 17.73
N GLY A 96 2.57 2.29 18.08
CA GLY A 96 2.08 2.59 19.44
C GLY A 96 3.05 3.39 20.31
N GLU A 97 4.36 3.28 20.08
CA GLU A 97 5.39 3.82 20.99
C GLU A 97 6.17 5.00 20.37
N MET A 98 5.80 5.45 19.17
CA MET A 98 6.53 6.51 18.43
C MET A 98 6.02 7.94 18.69
N CYS A 99 5.45 8.21 19.86
CA CYS A 99 4.79 9.50 20.19
C CYS A 99 3.68 9.89 19.19
N GLU A 100 3.08 8.91 18.52
CA GLU A 100 2.02 9.09 17.53
C GLU A 100 0.76 9.73 18.10
N THR A 101 0.50 9.54 19.40
CA THR A 101 -0.62 10.16 20.13
C THR A 101 -0.43 11.65 20.41
N THR A 102 0.81 12.12 20.53
CA THR A 102 1.11 13.53 20.82
C THR A 102 1.24 14.34 19.52
N CYS A 103 1.86 13.77 18.48
CA CYS A 103 2.12 14.43 17.20
C CYS A 103 1.93 13.46 16.01
N PRO A 104 0.68 13.18 15.60
CA PRO A 104 0.39 12.19 14.55
C PRO A 104 0.84 12.62 13.15
N CYS A 105 0.70 13.90 12.79
CA CYS A 105 1.04 14.39 11.45
C CYS A 105 2.55 14.27 11.11
N PRO A 106 3.49 14.70 11.97
CA PRO A 106 4.92 14.45 11.75
C PRO A 106 5.29 12.96 11.71
N CYS A 107 4.61 12.14 12.53
CA CYS A 107 4.80 10.69 12.52
C CYS A 107 4.38 10.07 11.19
N ALA A 108 3.21 10.47 10.65
CA ALA A 108 2.72 10.04 9.33
C ALA A 108 3.63 10.50 8.19
N CYS A 109 4.19 11.70 8.28
CA CYS A 109 5.19 12.18 7.33
C CYS A 109 6.46 11.32 7.39
N CYS A 110 6.94 11.02 8.59
CA CYS A 110 8.09 10.14 8.78
C CYS A 110 7.83 8.73 8.23
N GLU A 111 6.65 8.16 8.48
CA GLU A 111 6.25 6.85 7.97
C GLU A 111 6.27 6.81 6.44
N THR A 112 5.64 7.80 5.79
CA THR A 112 5.55 7.87 4.32
C THR A 112 6.88 8.17 3.64
N VAL A 113 7.82 8.85 4.31
CA VAL A 113 9.16 9.14 3.78
C VAL A 113 10.13 7.97 4.02
N CYS A 114 10.13 7.39 5.22
CA CYS A 114 11.10 6.37 5.60
C CYS A 114 10.67 4.96 5.17
N CYS A 115 9.36 4.70 5.11
CA CYS A 115 8.79 3.39 4.85
C CYS A 115 7.54 3.49 3.95
N PRO A 116 7.63 4.08 2.74
CA PRO A 116 6.47 4.30 1.87
C PRO A 116 5.72 3.01 1.55
N GLY A 117 6.43 1.89 1.36
CA GLY A 117 5.80 0.60 1.06
C GLY A 117 4.93 0.08 2.21
N LEU A 118 5.38 0.26 3.47
CA LEU A 118 4.60 -0.11 4.64
C LEU A 118 3.41 0.82 4.84
N ALA A 119 3.57 2.12 4.60
CA ALA A 119 2.51 3.11 4.72
C ALA A 119 1.34 2.83 3.75
N VAL A 120 1.66 2.58 2.48
CA VAL A 120 0.66 2.28 1.43
C VAL A 120 -0.03 0.94 1.71
N SER A 121 0.75 -0.07 2.10
CA SER A 121 0.22 -1.38 2.45
C SER A 121 -0.70 -1.30 3.67
N ALA A 122 -0.30 -0.58 4.72
CA ALA A 122 -1.10 -0.41 5.95
C ALA A 122 -2.42 0.33 5.69
N THR A 123 -2.41 1.31 4.79
CA THR A 123 -3.64 2.03 4.39
C THR A 123 -4.60 1.09 3.65
N SER A 124 -4.08 0.28 2.74
CA SER A 124 -4.88 -0.69 1.98
C SER A 124 -5.40 -1.82 2.89
N MET A 125 -4.57 -2.33 3.79
CA MET A 125 -4.95 -3.34 4.78
C MET A 125 -6.01 -2.85 5.76
N LEU A 126 -5.98 -1.57 6.15
CA LEU A 126 -7.00 -0.98 7.00
C LEU A 126 -8.41 -1.05 6.38
N LEU A 127 -8.53 -0.83 5.07
CA LEU A 127 -9.82 -1.02 4.37
C LEU A 127 -10.17 -2.50 4.22
N ARG A 128 -9.20 -3.34 3.87
CA ARG A 128 -9.41 -4.79 3.74
C ARG A 128 -9.88 -5.41 5.06
N ASP A 129 -9.34 -4.96 6.19
CA ASP A 129 -9.75 -5.41 7.51
C ASP A 129 -11.19 -5.00 7.84
N LYS A 130 -11.54 -3.74 7.56
CA LYS A 130 -12.86 -3.20 7.89
C LYS A 130 -13.99 -3.78 7.06
N TYR A 131 -13.73 -4.06 5.79
CA TYR A 131 -14.73 -4.59 4.86
C TYR A 131 -14.54 -6.09 4.57
N ASN A 132 -13.60 -6.76 5.24
CA ASN A 132 -13.22 -8.15 5.02
C ASN A 132 -12.92 -8.46 3.54
N LEU A 133 -12.13 -7.60 2.89
CA LEU A 133 -11.80 -7.70 1.47
C LEU A 133 -10.52 -8.51 1.24
N GLY A 134 -10.54 -9.30 0.18
CA GLY A 134 -9.45 -10.17 -0.25
C GLY A 134 -8.44 -9.48 -1.16
N LEU A 135 -7.47 -10.27 -1.59
CA LEU A 135 -6.52 -9.91 -2.64
C LEU A 135 -7.02 -10.47 -3.97
N ASP A 136 -7.02 -9.64 -5.01
CA ASP A 136 -7.28 -10.11 -6.36
C ASP A 136 -6.01 -10.67 -7.04
N ASP A 137 -6.16 -11.28 -8.22
CA ASP A 137 -5.05 -11.89 -8.95
C ASP A 137 -3.99 -10.85 -9.38
N ASP A 138 -4.44 -9.63 -9.68
CA ASP A 138 -3.57 -8.51 -10.05
C ASP A 138 -2.77 -8.02 -8.83
N ASP A 139 -3.39 -7.97 -7.65
CA ASP A 139 -2.78 -7.63 -6.36
C ASP A 139 -1.60 -8.53 -6.09
N ILE A 140 -1.84 -9.84 -6.17
CA ILE A 140 -0.83 -10.87 -5.93
C ILE A 140 0.31 -10.74 -6.93
N ARG A 141 0.01 -10.59 -8.22
CA ARG A 141 1.00 -10.48 -9.29
C ARG A 141 1.89 -9.25 -9.14
N LEU A 142 1.29 -8.06 -9.00
CA LEU A 142 2.04 -6.81 -8.95
C LEU A 142 2.89 -6.72 -7.69
N ILE A 143 2.37 -7.16 -6.54
CA ILE A 143 3.13 -7.16 -5.27
C ILE A 143 4.30 -8.15 -5.35
N ARG A 144 4.09 -9.36 -5.89
CA ARG A 144 5.17 -10.35 -6.09
C ARG A 144 6.24 -9.82 -7.04
N CYS A 145 5.83 -9.17 -8.13
CA CYS A 145 6.75 -8.56 -9.08
C CYS A 145 7.59 -7.45 -8.43
N ASN A 146 6.95 -6.54 -7.69
CA ASN A 146 7.62 -5.47 -6.97
C ASN A 146 8.66 -6.02 -5.97
N ASN A 147 8.28 -7.00 -5.16
CA ASN A 147 9.18 -7.61 -4.19
C ASN A 147 10.35 -8.37 -4.86
N CYS A 148 10.10 -9.00 -6.01
CA CYS A 148 11.14 -9.66 -6.78
C CYS A 148 12.17 -8.66 -7.31
N LEU A 149 11.73 -7.52 -7.86
CA LEU A 149 12.62 -6.46 -8.35
C LEU A 149 13.42 -5.81 -7.21
N TYR A 150 12.78 -5.54 -6.06
CA TYR A 150 13.50 -5.05 -4.89
C TYR A 150 14.55 -6.04 -4.40
N THR A 151 14.22 -7.34 -4.36
CA THR A 151 15.18 -8.38 -3.97
C THR A 151 16.35 -8.45 -4.96
N LEU A 152 16.06 -8.37 -6.25
CA LEU A 152 17.08 -8.33 -7.30
C LEU A 152 17.99 -7.11 -7.16
N ALA A 153 17.42 -5.92 -6.95
CA ALA A 153 18.16 -4.69 -6.70
C ALA A 153 19.07 -4.84 -5.47
N CYS A 154 18.56 -5.35 -4.36
CA CYS A 154 19.36 -5.63 -3.16
C CYS A 154 20.53 -6.60 -3.45
N ILE A 155 20.27 -7.72 -4.13
CA ILE A 155 21.33 -8.70 -4.47
C ILE A 155 22.40 -8.04 -5.33
N VAL A 156 22.01 -7.28 -6.35
CA VAL A 156 22.94 -6.63 -7.28
C VAL A 156 23.76 -5.54 -6.57
N ASN A 157 23.16 -4.74 -5.69
CA ASN A 157 23.90 -3.78 -4.85
C ASN A 157 24.89 -4.49 -3.92
N ILE A 158 24.54 -5.65 -3.35
CA ILE A 158 25.45 -6.43 -2.51
C ILE A 158 26.61 -7.00 -3.34
N LEU A 159 26.32 -7.57 -4.52
CA LEU A 159 27.34 -8.12 -5.41
C LEU A 159 28.31 -7.03 -5.89
N SER A 160 27.79 -5.82 -6.16
CA SER A 160 28.57 -4.63 -6.49
C SER A 160 29.59 -4.28 -5.41
N CYS A 161 29.30 -4.52 -4.12
CA CYS A 161 30.28 -4.34 -3.05
C CYS A 161 31.44 -5.34 -3.07
N PHE A 162 31.32 -6.48 -3.78
CA PHE A 162 32.30 -7.58 -3.74
C PHE A 162 32.98 -7.85 -5.09
N CYS A 163 32.43 -7.40 -6.21
CA CYS A 163 32.87 -7.77 -7.55
C CYS A 163 32.93 -6.54 -8.44
N ASP A 164 34.14 -5.99 -8.64
CA ASP A 164 34.38 -4.91 -9.58
C ASP A 164 34.42 -5.44 -11.04
N TRP A 165 33.55 -4.93 -11.90
CA TRP A 165 33.59 -5.19 -13.35
C TRP A 165 33.24 -3.94 -14.18
N ASP A 166 33.68 -3.90 -15.44
CA ASP A 166 33.47 -2.75 -16.34
C ASP A 166 31.98 -2.56 -16.69
N GLY A 167 31.35 -1.49 -16.18
CA GLY A 167 29.94 -1.19 -16.43
C GLY A 167 29.00 -1.50 -15.26
N GLU A 168 29.54 -1.94 -14.13
CA GLU A 168 28.78 -2.32 -12.95
C GLU A 168 27.91 -1.18 -12.40
N ARG A 169 28.46 0.03 -12.29
CA ARG A 169 27.74 1.19 -11.73
C ARG A 169 26.53 1.53 -12.57
N GLU A 170 26.67 1.54 -13.90
CA GLU A 170 25.55 1.78 -14.81
C GLU A 170 24.49 0.68 -14.68
N CYS A 171 24.90 -0.59 -14.59
CA CYS A 171 23.97 -1.70 -14.40
C CYS A 171 23.21 -1.63 -13.06
N VAL A 172 23.90 -1.36 -11.95
CA VAL A 172 23.31 -1.19 -10.62
C VAL A 172 22.30 -0.04 -10.63
N GLN A 173 22.68 1.11 -11.23
CA GLN A 173 21.79 2.26 -11.35
C GLN A 173 20.56 1.97 -12.21
N CYS A 174 20.71 1.26 -13.32
CA CYS A 174 19.59 0.87 -14.17
C CYS A 174 18.61 -0.02 -13.41
N ILE A 175 19.10 -1.02 -12.67
CA ILE A 175 18.27 -1.95 -11.91
C ILE A 175 17.55 -1.24 -10.75
N ASN A 176 18.26 -0.38 -10.01
CA ASN A 176 17.65 0.44 -8.96
C ASN A 176 16.57 1.35 -9.55
N CYS A 177 16.85 2.03 -10.67
CA CYS A 177 15.88 2.91 -11.34
C CYS A 177 14.62 2.14 -11.79
N VAL A 178 14.78 0.96 -12.36
CA VAL A 178 13.64 0.11 -12.75
C VAL A 178 12.86 -0.36 -11.52
N SER A 179 13.54 -0.76 -10.45
CA SER A 179 12.90 -1.18 -9.20
C SER A 179 12.10 -0.03 -8.57
N ASP A 180 12.68 1.16 -8.48
CA ASP A 180 12.02 2.35 -7.91
C ASP A 180 10.84 2.79 -8.78
N LEU A 181 10.97 2.73 -10.11
CA LEU A 181 9.87 3.08 -11.02
C LEU A 181 8.71 2.10 -10.88
N VAL A 182 8.97 0.79 -10.80
CA VAL A 182 7.92 -0.21 -10.58
C VAL A 182 7.27 -0.01 -9.21
N PHE A 183 8.05 0.27 -8.17
CA PHE A 183 7.51 0.59 -6.86
C PHE A 183 6.58 1.81 -6.88
N CYS A 184 7.00 2.91 -7.50
CA CYS A 184 6.18 4.11 -7.63
C CYS A 184 4.87 3.82 -8.38
N CYS A 185 4.92 3.02 -9.45
CA CYS A 185 3.72 2.61 -10.18
C CYS A 185 2.77 1.75 -9.33
N VAL A 186 3.30 0.72 -8.64
CA VAL A 186 2.49 -0.20 -7.82
C VAL A 186 1.89 0.54 -6.62
N SER A 187 2.68 1.36 -5.92
CA SER A 187 2.21 2.15 -4.78
C SER A 187 1.15 3.19 -5.18
N ALA A 188 1.28 3.80 -6.37
CA ALA A 188 0.26 4.67 -6.93
C ALA A 188 -1.03 3.90 -7.27
N CYS A 189 -0.94 2.71 -7.87
CA CYS A 189 -2.09 1.84 -8.13
C CYS A 189 -2.83 1.46 -6.84
N MET A 190 -2.11 1.02 -5.81
CA MET A 190 -2.71 0.69 -4.50
C MET A 190 -3.42 1.89 -3.89
N THR A 191 -2.81 3.07 -3.98
CA THR A 191 -3.37 4.31 -3.43
C THR A 191 -4.64 4.74 -4.17
N ALA A 192 -4.63 4.63 -5.50
CA ALA A 192 -5.78 4.90 -6.35
C ALA A 192 -6.92 3.89 -6.11
N GLN A 193 -6.60 2.60 -5.97
CA GLN A 193 -7.55 1.54 -5.62
C GLN A 193 -8.28 1.85 -4.29
N VAL A 194 -7.52 2.23 -3.26
CA VAL A 194 -8.08 2.66 -1.97
C VAL A 194 -8.98 3.89 -2.13
N ASN A 195 -8.57 4.89 -2.93
CA ASN A 195 -9.37 6.09 -3.15
C ASN A 195 -10.74 5.75 -3.75
N HIS A 196 -10.74 4.91 -4.78
CA HIS A 196 -11.94 4.50 -5.46
C HIS A 196 -12.87 3.69 -4.56
N GLU A 197 -12.33 2.79 -3.73
CA GLU A 197 -13.15 2.02 -2.78
C GLU A 197 -13.83 2.95 -1.77
N ILE A 198 -13.11 3.93 -1.22
CA ILE A 198 -13.68 4.93 -0.31
C ILE A 198 -14.83 5.66 -1.00
N GLU A 199 -14.61 6.16 -2.22
CA GLU A 199 -15.64 6.91 -2.97
C GLU A 199 -16.85 6.03 -3.34
N PHE A 200 -16.60 4.78 -3.72
CA PHE A 200 -17.65 3.80 -3.97
C PHE A 200 -18.49 3.57 -2.72
N ARG A 201 -17.87 3.32 -1.56
CA ARG A 201 -18.56 3.08 -0.29
C ARG A 201 -19.30 4.32 0.19
N GLU A 202 -18.75 5.53 0.01
CA GLU A 202 -19.45 6.79 0.29
C GLU A 202 -20.65 6.97 -0.63
N SER A 203 -20.55 6.58 -1.90
CA SER A 203 -21.69 6.64 -2.84
C SER A 203 -22.79 5.61 -2.55
N GLN A 204 -22.44 4.44 -2.01
CA GLN A 204 -23.40 3.40 -1.60
C GLN A 204 -24.06 3.74 -0.26
N ASN A 205 -23.31 4.33 0.67
CA ASN A 205 -23.83 4.85 1.93
C ASN A 205 -24.47 6.24 1.77
N ALA A 206 -24.49 6.80 0.56
CA ALA A 206 -25.27 7.99 0.27
C ALA A 206 -26.74 7.64 0.51
N PRO A 207 -27.42 8.30 1.47
CA PRO A 207 -28.78 7.95 1.78
C PRO A 207 -29.66 8.14 0.54
N SER A 208 -30.51 7.16 0.25
CA SER A 208 -31.75 7.39 -0.46
C SER A 208 -32.63 8.34 0.36
N ALA A 209 -32.32 9.64 0.32
CA ALA A 209 -33.08 10.77 0.86
C ALA A 209 -32.33 12.07 0.45
N ILE A 210 -32.79 12.99 -0.40
CA ILE A 210 -34.16 13.46 -0.64
C ILE A 210 -35.06 13.27 0.60
N GLN A 211 -34.57 13.73 1.76
CA GLN A 211 -35.37 14.04 2.94
C GLN A 211 -34.53 14.85 3.94
N MET A 212 -33.94 15.96 3.46
CA MET A 212 -33.93 17.19 4.27
C MET A 212 -35.01 18.12 3.73
N SER A 213 -36.24 17.62 3.77
CA SER A 213 -37.42 18.43 4.04
C SER A 213 -37.78 18.20 5.51
N ARG A 214 -37.37 19.16 6.34
CA ARG A 214 -37.92 19.49 7.67
C ARG A 214 -37.48 20.94 7.88
N GLU A 215 -38.33 21.86 7.43
CA GLU A 215 -39.34 22.56 8.25
C GLU A 215 -38.68 23.50 9.25
#